data_AF-A0A1X0XIK2-F1
#
_entry.id   AF-A0A1X0XIK2-F1
#
_cell.length_a   1.000
_cell.length_b   1.000
_cell.length_c   1.000
_cell.angle_alpha   90.00
_cell.angle_beta   90.00
_cell.angle_gamma   90.00
#
_symmetry.space_group_name_H-M   'P 1'
#
loop_
_entity.id
_entity.type
_entity.pdbx_description
1 polymer ?
#
loop_
_entity_poly.entity_id
_entity_poly.type
_entity_poly.pdbx_seq_one_letter_code
_entity_poly.pdbx_strand_id
1 'polypeptide(L)'
;MLGDFDGAVRVYEQAIEINQARGDVAALSLSRCNIANVYFDQGRVDDAFEVYWQDVRISRESEPPHLSNEAGTLNNIGAALAKRERFEEAVAPLRQSLTIRRRLDDQPGIADTSLNLGAALSRLALLKNGQTRFVLLEEACALLEVAFKIFGARGNQSGQAEVANNLGQSQCLLGRYAEGFRNLEIAINYFDTSGQRDLAALVRDDLHRYQRQAGLN
;
A
#
# COMPACT_ATOMS: atom_id res chain seq x y z
N MET A 1 -16.72 14.04 13.31
CA MET A 1 -15.79 14.39 14.39
C MET A 1 -14.43 14.53 13.72
N LEU A 2 -13.97 15.75 13.48
CA LEU A 2 -12.59 15.98 12.99
C LEU A 2 -11.67 15.53 14.14
N GLY A 3 -10.68 14.67 13.85
CA GLY A 3 -9.72 14.24 14.86
C GLY A 3 -8.94 15.43 15.42
N ASP A 4 -8.42 15.31 16.65
CA ASP A 4 -7.49 16.31 17.22
C ASP A 4 -6.13 16.20 16.52
N PHE A 5 -6.08 16.65 15.27
CA PHE A 5 -4.89 16.62 14.45
C PHE A 5 -3.81 17.54 15.02
N ASP A 6 -4.18 18.67 15.61
CA ASP A 6 -3.23 19.59 16.24
C ASP A 6 -2.57 18.95 17.48
N GLY A 7 -3.33 18.17 18.25
CA GLY A 7 -2.80 17.32 19.31
C GLY A 7 -1.82 16.27 18.80
N ALA A 8 -2.17 15.58 17.71
CA ALA A 8 -1.29 14.58 17.09
C ALA A 8 0.03 15.20 16.60
N VAL A 9 -0.02 16.35 15.91
CA VAL A 9 1.18 17.07 15.45
C VAL A 9 2.07 17.43 16.63
N ARG A 10 1.53 18.04 17.70
CA ARG A 10 2.32 18.41 18.89
C ARG A 10 3.04 17.22 19.53
N VAL A 11 2.37 16.07 19.64
CA VAL A 11 2.96 14.86 20.21
C VAL A 11 4.13 14.37 19.35
N TYR A 12 3.98 14.36 18.03
CA TYR A 12 5.05 13.93 17.15
C TYR A 12 6.20 14.95 17.05
N GLU A 13 5.93 16.26 17.13
CA GLU A 13 6.97 17.29 17.23
C GLU A 13 7.82 17.08 18.50
N GLN A 14 7.18 16.82 19.64
CA GLN A 14 7.89 16.48 20.87
C GLN A 14 8.70 15.18 20.74
N ALA A 15 8.15 14.16 20.07
CA ALA A 15 8.89 12.93 19.80
C ALA A 15 10.11 13.17 18.90
N ILE A 16 9.99 14.05 17.89
CA ILE A 16 11.10 14.46 17.03
C ILE A 16 12.21 15.10 17.86
N GLU A 17 11.89 16.06 18.73
CA GLU A 17 12.88 16.72 19.60
C GLU A 17 13.63 15.71 20.48
N ILE A 18 12.90 14.79 21.12
CA ILE A 18 13.48 13.75 21.98
C ILE A 18 14.38 12.81 21.18
N ASN A 19 13.91 12.32 20.04
CA ASN A 19 14.66 11.38 19.21
C ASN A 19 15.89 12.03 18.58
N GLN A 20 15.78 13.31 18.20
CA GLN A 20 16.91 14.11 17.74
C GLN A 20 17.95 14.30 18.83
N ALA A 21 17.56 14.61 20.07
CA ALA A 21 18.47 14.72 21.20
C ALA A 21 19.17 13.40 21.54
N ARG A 22 18.53 12.26 21.26
CA ARG A 22 19.08 10.91 21.45
C ARG A 22 19.93 10.40 20.28
N GLY A 23 19.87 11.06 19.12
CA GLY A 23 20.47 10.55 17.89
C GLY A 23 19.80 9.27 17.36
N ASP A 24 18.54 9.00 17.74
CA ASP A 24 17.80 7.83 17.27
C ASP A 24 17.14 8.14 15.92
N VAL A 25 17.89 7.90 14.84
CA VAL A 25 17.45 8.20 13.48
C VAL A 25 16.25 7.36 13.05
N ALA A 26 16.11 6.13 13.56
CA ALA A 26 14.96 5.27 13.27
C ALA A 26 13.68 5.85 13.89
N ALA A 27 13.71 6.19 15.18
CA ALA A 27 12.57 6.78 15.85
C ALA A 27 12.22 8.18 15.31
N LEU A 28 13.23 8.94 14.88
CA LEU A 28 13.06 10.23 14.23
C LEU A 28 12.32 10.12 12.89
N SER A 29 12.73 9.19 12.02
CA SER A 29 12.07 8.94 10.73
C SER A 29 10.63 8.49 10.91
N LEU A 30 10.36 7.59 11.87
CA LEU A 30 9.01 7.18 12.21
C LEU A 30 8.13 8.35 12.65
N SER A 31 8.65 9.24 13.50
CA SER A 31 7.93 10.41 13.99
C SER A 31 7.58 11.38 12.85
N ARG A 32 8.54 11.62 11.92
CA ARG A 32 8.32 12.44 10.72
C ARG A 32 7.29 11.84 9.78
N CYS A 33 7.35 10.54 9.51
CA CYS A 33 6.35 9.84 8.71
C CYS A 33 4.94 9.98 9.29
N ASN A 34 4.82 9.93 10.62
CA ASN A 34 3.52 10.08 11.27
C ASN A 34 2.98 11.52 11.18
N ILE A 35 3.83 12.55 11.32
CA ILE A 35 3.42 13.94 11.04
C ILE A 35 2.96 14.09 9.59
N ALA A 36 3.71 13.55 8.64
CA ALA A 36 3.34 13.62 7.24
C ALA A 36 1.99 12.94 6.96
N ASN A 37 1.71 11.79 7.59
CA ASN A 37 0.38 11.16 7.54
C ASN A 37 -0.71 12.06 8.12
N VAL A 38 -0.47 12.73 9.25
CA VAL A 38 -1.43 13.67 9.85
C VAL A 38 -1.70 14.85 8.91
N TYR A 39 -0.67 15.45 8.32
CA TYR A 39 -0.83 16.51 7.32
C TYR A 39 -1.62 16.03 6.11
N PHE A 40 -1.35 14.81 5.65
CA PHE A 40 -2.08 14.22 4.53
C PHE A 40 -3.57 14.05 4.84
N ASP A 41 -3.90 13.56 6.04
CA ASP A 41 -5.28 13.37 6.52
C ASP A 41 -6.01 14.72 6.76
N GLN A 42 -5.28 15.77 7.12
CA GLN A 42 -5.78 17.15 7.17
C GLN A 42 -6.02 17.78 5.79
N GLY A 43 -5.60 17.13 4.70
CA GLY A 43 -5.65 17.70 3.37
C GLY A 43 -4.48 18.62 3.00
N ARG A 44 -3.49 18.76 3.90
CA ARG A 44 -2.24 19.51 3.69
C ARG A 44 -1.24 18.64 2.92
N VAL A 45 -1.59 18.36 1.67
CA VAL A 45 -0.88 17.37 0.84
C VAL A 45 0.55 17.79 0.55
N ASP A 46 0.79 19.07 0.24
CA ASP A 46 2.13 19.56 -0.09
C ASP A 46 3.06 19.49 1.13
N ASP A 47 2.58 19.91 2.30
CA ASP A 47 3.31 19.81 3.57
C ASP A 47 3.67 18.35 3.91
N ALA A 48 2.74 17.41 3.67
CA ALA A 48 3.00 15.98 3.87
C ALA A 48 4.13 15.47 2.96
N PHE A 49 4.10 15.82 1.68
CA PHE A 49 5.13 15.40 0.74
C PHE A 49 6.48 16.05 1.01
N GLU A 50 6.51 17.31 1.47
CA GLU A 50 7.76 17.96 1.88
C GLU A 50 8.43 17.18 3.02
N VAL A 51 7.68 16.85 4.08
CA VAL A 51 8.19 16.06 5.22
C VAL A 51 8.65 14.68 4.76
N TYR A 52 7.87 13.99 3.93
CA TYR A 52 8.24 12.68 3.41
C TYR A 52 9.53 12.71 2.57
N TRP A 53 9.65 13.62 1.61
CA TRP A 53 10.83 13.67 0.75
C TRP A 53 12.07 14.14 1.49
N GLN A 54 11.92 15.02 2.49
CA GLN A 54 13.01 15.37 3.39
C GLN A 54 13.51 14.15 4.17
N ASP A 55 12.61 13.31 4.69
CA ASP A 55 13.00 12.12 5.44
C ASP A 55 13.67 11.04 4.56
N VAL A 56 13.20 10.87 3.31
CA VAL A 56 13.88 10.03 2.30
C VAL A 56 15.30 10.53 2.08
N ARG A 57 15.47 11.85 1.88
CA ARG A 57 16.78 12.46 1.65
C ARG A 57 17.72 12.25 2.84
N ILE A 58 17.26 12.54 4.06
CA ILE A 58 18.06 12.38 5.28
C ILE A 58 18.47 10.91 5.46
N SER A 59 17.53 9.97 5.30
CA SER A 59 17.82 8.54 5.44
C SER A 59 18.86 8.07 4.43
N ARG A 60 18.79 8.57 3.19
CA ARG A 60 19.72 8.23 2.09
C ARG A 60 21.10 8.86 2.26
N GLU A 61 21.16 10.12 2.69
CA GLU A 61 22.41 10.90 2.85
C GLU A 61 23.13 10.63 4.18
N SER A 62 22.53 9.84 5.09
CA SER A 62 23.18 9.45 6.36
C SER A 62 24.38 8.52 6.14
N GLU A 63 25.33 8.55 7.07
CA GLU A 63 26.53 7.69 7.04
C GLU A 63 26.61 6.83 8.32
N PRO A 64 26.29 5.51 8.26
CA PRO A 64 25.82 4.77 7.08
C PRO A 64 24.35 5.08 6.70
N PRO A 65 23.91 4.80 5.45
CA PRO A 65 22.53 5.07 5.02
C PRO A 65 21.50 4.23 5.77
N HIS A 66 20.38 4.86 6.16
CA HIS A 66 19.27 4.21 6.84
C HIS A 66 18.25 3.65 5.84
N LEU A 67 18.64 2.60 5.12
CA LEU A 67 17.86 2.01 4.03
C LEU A 67 16.44 1.53 4.43
N SER A 68 16.27 1.01 5.66
CA SER A 68 14.95 0.57 6.13
C SER A 68 13.98 1.75 6.28
N ASN A 69 14.46 2.87 6.83
CA ASN A 69 13.70 4.12 6.95
C ASN A 69 13.33 4.65 5.58
N GLU A 70 14.34 4.79 4.69
CA GLU A 70 14.15 5.25 3.32
C GLU A 70 13.05 4.44 2.60
N ALA A 71 13.10 3.11 2.71
CA ALA A 71 12.12 2.25 2.08
C ALA A 71 10.71 2.37 2.69
N GLY A 72 10.60 2.54 4.01
CA GLY A 72 9.33 2.78 4.69
C GLY A 72 8.69 4.09 4.24
N THR A 73 9.47 5.17 4.22
CA THR A 73 9.01 6.50 3.79
C THR A 73 8.59 6.50 2.31
N LEU A 74 9.38 5.87 1.43
CA LEU A 74 9.01 5.69 0.02
C LEU A 74 7.70 4.90 -0.17
N ASN A 75 7.46 3.87 0.64
CA ASN A 75 6.19 3.15 0.61
C ASN A 75 5.02 4.06 1.02
N ASN A 76 5.19 4.88 2.05
CA ASN A 76 4.17 5.82 2.52
C ASN A 76 3.86 6.90 1.49
N ILE A 77 4.87 7.46 0.83
CA ILE A 77 4.71 8.39 -0.31
C ILE A 77 3.84 7.73 -1.39
N GLY A 78 4.18 6.50 -1.76
CA GLY A 78 3.44 5.73 -2.75
C GLY A 78 1.98 5.51 -2.39
N ALA A 79 1.73 5.06 -1.16
CA ALA A 79 0.37 4.85 -0.65
C ALA A 79 -0.43 6.15 -0.58
N ALA A 80 0.19 7.26 -0.15
CA ALA A 80 -0.43 8.58 -0.11
C ALA A 80 -0.81 9.09 -1.52
N LEU A 81 0.09 8.92 -2.51
CA LEU A 81 -0.20 9.26 -3.90
C LEU A 81 -1.36 8.42 -4.45
N ALA A 82 -1.37 7.11 -4.20
CA ALA A 82 -2.46 6.23 -4.62
C ALA A 82 -3.80 6.59 -3.97
N LYS A 83 -3.82 6.98 -2.68
CA LYS A 83 -5.02 7.50 -2.00
C LYS A 83 -5.58 8.79 -2.63
N ARG A 84 -4.74 9.58 -3.32
CA ARG A 84 -5.15 10.75 -4.11
C ARG A 84 -5.40 10.44 -5.57
N GLU A 85 -5.50 9.15 -5.93
CA GLU A 85 -5.69 8.68 -7.31
C GLU A 85 -4.55 9.08 -8.27
N ARG A 86 -3.39 9.48 -7.75
CA ARG A 86 -2.17 9.80 -8.52
C ARG A 86 -1.36 8.53 -8.77
N PHE A 87 -1.98 7.55 -9.44
CA PHE A 87 -1.43 6.19 -9.56
C PHE A 87 -0.12 6.13 -10.34
N GLU A 88 0.03 6.89 -11.43
CA GLU A 88 1.28 7.00 -12.18
C GLU A 88 2.45 7.43 -11.29
N GLU A 89 2.21 8.43 -10.44
CA GLU A 89 3.24 9.00 -9.57
C GLU A 89 3.56 8.08 -8.39
N ALA A 90 2.59 7.27 -7.93
CA ALA A 90 2.79 6.29 -6.87
C ALA A 90 3.77 5.16 -7.26
N VAL A 91 3.85 4.80 -8.55
CA VAL A 91 4.63 3.64 -9.03
C VAL A 91 6.12 3.79 -8.72
N ALA A 92 6.71 4.95 -9.00
CA ALA A 92 8.15 5.18 -8.85
C ALA A 92 8.65 5.00 -7.39
N PRO A 93 8.10 5.69 -6.37
CA PRO A 93 8.54 5.51 -4.99
C PRO A 93 8.24 4.10 -4.46
N LEU A 94 7.13 3.46 -4.85
CA LEU A 94 6.84 2.07 -4.47
C LEU A 94 7.86 1.08 -5.06
N ARG A 95 8.27 1.26 -6.32
CA ARG A 95 9.33 0.43 -6.92
C ARG A 95 10.69 0.63 -6.25
N GLN A 96 11.04 1.86 -5.87
CA GLN A 96 12.27 2.13 -5.11
C GLN A 96 12.21 1.46 -3.73
N SER A 97 11.11 1.62 -2.99
CA SER A 97 10.88 0.95 -1.70
C SER A 97 11.05 -0.57 -1.83
N LEU A 98 10.38 -1.19 -2.81
CA LEU A 98 10.43 -2.64 -3.03
C LEU A 98 11.85 -3.13 -3.35
N THR A 99 12.61 -2.35 -4.12
CA THR A 99 14.01 -2.65 -4.45
C THR A 99 14.89 -2.67 -3.20
N ILE A 100 14.74 -1.67 -2.32
CA ILE A 100 15.49 -1.58 -1.07
C ILE A 100 15.07 -2.71 -0.13
N ARG A 101 13.77 -2.97 0.04
CA ARG A 101 13.27 -4.03 0.93
C ARG A 101 13.72 -5.43 0.50
N ARG A 102 13.78 -5.69 -0.81
CA ARG A 102 14.39 -6.93 -1.34
C ARG A 102 15.87 -7.04 -1.02
N ARG A 103 16.63 -5.94 -1.14
CA ARG A 103 18.05 -5.90 -0.76
C ARG A 103 18.27 -6.16 0.73
N LEU A 104 17.34 -5.73 1.58
CA LEU A 104 17.38 -5.93 3.03
C LEU A 104 16.80 -7.27 3.49
N ASP A 105 16.23 -8.08 2.58
CA ASP A 105 15.43 -9.26 2.90
C ASP A 105 14.30 -8.99 3.92
N ASP A 106 13.72 -7.79 3.84
CA ASP A 106 12.60 -7.35 4.70
C ASP A 106 11.29 -7.95 4.18
N GLN A 107 11.04 -9.22 4.51
CA GLN A 107 9.82 -9.93 4.10
C GLN A 107 8.52 -9.19 4.44
N PRO A 108 8.26 -8.74 5.69
CA PRO A 108 7.07 -7.95 5.99
C PRO A 108 6.95 -6.73 5.07
N GLY A 109 8.05 -6.00 4.91
CA GLY A 109 8.01 -4.83 4.07
C GLY A 109 7.81 -5.13 2.58
N ILE A 110 8.37 -6.23 2.07
CA ILE A 110 8.15 -6.68 0.70
C ILE A 110 6.65 -6.94 0.48
N ALA A 111 5.96 -7.54 1.45
CA ALA A 111 4.52 -7.80 1.36
C ALA A 111 3.71 -6.49 1.29
N ASP A 112 3.96 -5.56 2.22
CA ASP A 112 3.25 -4.28 2.27
C ASP A 112 3.47 -3.45 0.99
N THR A 113 4.72 -3.33 0.54
CA THR A 113 5.04 -2.55 -0.66
C THR A 113 4.51 -3.23 -1.93
N SER A 114 4.51 -4.57 -1.99
CA SER A 114 3.95 -5.30 -3.14
C SER A 114 2.43 -5.20 -3.19
N LEU A 115 1.74 -5.19 -2.04
CA LEU A 115 0.31 -4.91 -1.96
C LEU A 115 0.01 -3.50 -2.50
N ASN A 116 0.71 -2.47 -2.01
CA ASN A 116 0.50 -1.09 -2.42
C ASN A 116 0.82 -0.87 -3.91
N LEU A 117 1.94 -1.43 -4.39
CA LEU A 117 2.32 -1.31 -5.80
C LEU A 117 1.36 -2.07 -6.72
N GLY A 118 0.97 -3.29 -6.34
CA GLY A 118 -0.01 -4.08 -7.08
C GLY A 118 -1.34 -3.35 -7.19
N ALA A 119 -1.87 -2.83 -6.08
CA ALA A 119 -3.10 -2.06 -6.07
C ALA A 119 -3.00 -0.80 -6.97
N ALA A 120 -1.90 -0.04 -6.86
CA ALA A 120 -1.67 1.16 -7.67
C ALA A 120 -1.59 0.82 -9.16
N LEU A 121 -0.89 -0.25 -9.55
CA LEU A 121 -0.78 -0.71 -10.93
C LEU A 121 -2.13 -1.18 -11.48
N SER A 122 -2.94 -1.91 -10.70
CA SER A 122 -4.28 -2.32 -11.13
C SER A 122 -5.19 -1.12 -11.38
N ARG A 123 -5.14 -0.10 -10.50
CA ARG A 123 -5.89 1.14 -10.70
C ARG A 123 -5.38 1.94 -11.91
N LEU A 124 -4.06 2.03 -12.07
CA LEU A 124 -3.44 2.64 -13.24
C LEU A 124 -3.87 1.95 -14.53
N ALA A 125 -3.97 0.62 -14.53
CA ALA A 125 -4.35 -0.16 -15.70
C ALA A 125 -5.77 0.16 -16.19
N LEU A 126 -6.69 0.56 -15.29
CA LEU A 126 -8.03 1.01 -15.66
C LEU A 126 -8.03 2.33 -16.46
N LEU A 127 -6.95 3.12 -16.33
CA LEU A 127 -6.76 4.38 -17.06
C LEU A 127 -6.00 4.19 -18.39
N LYS A 128 -5.52 2.97 -18.67
CA LYS A 128 -4.76 2.63 -19.89
C LYS A 128 -5.56 1.70 -20.78
N ASN A 129 -5.14 1.61 -22.03
CA ASN A 129 -5.77 0.76 -23.04
C ASN A 129 -4.75 -0.17 -23.70
N GLY A 130 -5.26 -1.22 -24.37
CA GLY A 130 -4.46 -2.15 -25.15
C GLY A 130 -3.36 -2.85 -24.35
N GLN A 131 -2.19 -3.00 -24.96
CA GLN A 131 -1.07 -3.76 -24.38
C GLN A 131 -0.58 -3.19 -23.04
N THR A 132 -0.59 -1.86 -22.86
CA THR A 132 -0.14 -1.24 -21.62
C THR A 132 -1.00 -1.66 -20.43
N ARG A 133 -2.33 -1.69 -20.60
CA ARG A 133 -3.25 -2.18 -19.56
C ARG A 133 -2.94 -3.63 -19.19
N PHE A 134 -2.71 -4.48 -20.18
CA PHE A 134 -2.39 -5.89 -19.95
C PHE A 134 -1.10 -6.05 -19.14
N VAL A 135 -0.01 -5.39 -19.56
CA VAL A 135 1.29 -5.45 -18.87
C VAL A 135 1.19 -4.99 -17.41
N LEU A 136 0.44 -3.91 -17.15
CA LEU A 136 0.24 -3.39 -15.79
C LEU A 136 -0.51 -4.39 -14.89
N LEU A 137 -1.56 -5.03 -15.42
CA LEU A 137 -2.34 -6.02 -14.67
C LEU A 137 -1.54 -7.30 -14.41
N GLU A 138 -0.72 -7.77 -15.35
CA GLU A 138 0.17 -8.91 -15.13
C GLU A 138 1.20 -8.62 -14.04
N GLU A 139 1.83 -7.44 -14.07
CA GLU A 139 2.76 -7.01 -13.02
C GLU A 139 2.06 -6.89 -11.67
N ALA A 140 0.85 -6.33 -11.64
CA ALA A 140 0.06 -6.23 -10.42
C ALA A 140 -0.25 -7.60 -9.81
N CYS A 141 -0.72 -8.55 -10.62
CA CYS A 141 -0.99 -9.92 -10.17
C CYS A 141 0.28 -10.57 -9.60
N ALA A 142 1.43 -10.46 -10.27
CA ALA A 142 2.68 -11.05 -9.81
C ALA A 142 3.13 -10.48 -8.44
N LEU A 143 2.97 -9.17 -8.23
CA LEU A 143 3.29 -8.52 -6.95
C LEU A 143 2.31 -8.95 -5.84
N LEU A 144 1.03 -9.00 -6.15
CA LEU A 144 0.00 -9.41 -5.20
C LEU A 144 0.16 -10.89 -4.81
N GLU A 145 0.55 -11.77 -5.73
CA GLU A 145 0.87 -13.17 -5.39
C GLU A 145 2.05 -13.29 -4.42
N VAL A 146 3.08 -12.44 -4.56
CA VAL A 146 4.20 -12.37 -3.61
C VAL A 146 3.69 -11.92 -2.23
N ALA A 147 2.91 -10.84 -2.18
CA ALA A 147 2.34 -10.34 -0.93
C ALA A 147 1.44 -11.39 -0.25
N PHE A 148 0.60 -12.09 -1.03
CA PHE A 148 -0.32 -13.12 -0.53
C PHE A 148 0.44 -14.25 0.17
N LYS A 149 1.53 -14.74 -0.45
CA LYS A 149 2.38 -15.80 0.10
C LYS A 149 3.05 -15.34 1.39
N ILE A 150 3.60 -14.13 1.43
CA ILE A 150 4.30 -13.62 2.61
C ILE A 150 3.32 -13.39 3.77
N PHE A 151 2.17 -12.76 3.53
CA PHE A 151 1.17 -12.57 4.59
C PHE A 151 0.65 -13.90 5.12
N GLY A 152 0.40 -14.88 4.24
CA GLY A 152 -0.01 -16.23 4.63
C GLY A 152 1.03 -16.94 5.49
N ALA A 153 2.31 -16.91 5.09
CA ALA A 153 3.41 -17.51 5.85
C ALA A 153 3.60 -16.86 7.24
N ARG A 154 3.20 -15.59 7.40
CA ARG A 154 3.25 -14.84 8.65
C ARG A 154 1.97 -14.94 9.49
N GLY A 155 0.94 -15.64 9.01
CA GLY A 155 -0.36 -15.72 9.67
C GLY A 155 -1.15 -14.40 9.67
N ASN A 156 -0.78 -13.42 8.84
CA ASN A 156 -1.51 -12.17 8.71
C ASN A 156 -2.73 -12.35 7.78
N GLN A 157 -3.82 -12.88 8.34
CA GLN A 157 -5.04 -13.16 7.59
C GLN A 157 -5.72 -11.89 7.03
N SER A 158 -5.61 -10.75 7.72
CA SER A 158 -6.16 -9.47 7.23
C SER A 158 -5.46 -9.02 5.96
N GLY A 159 -4.13 -8.92 6.00
CA GLY A 159 -3.33 -8.54 4.83
C GLY A 159 -3.50 -9.54 3.69
N GLN A 160 -3.63 -10.83 4.01
CA GLN A 160 -3.90 -11.86 3.00
C GLN A 160 -5.27 -11.67 2.32
N ALA A 161 -6.31 -11.30 3.05
CA ALA A 161 -7.64 -11.02 2.49
C ALA A 161 -7.68 -9.74 1.65
N GLU A 162 -6.99 -8.68 2.07
CA GLU A 162 -6.84 -7.45 1.28
C GLU A 162 -6.13 -7.71 -0.04
N VAL A 163 -5.03 -8.48 0.00
CA VAL A 163 -4.33 -8.93 -1.21
C VAL A 163 -5.23 -9.79 -2.08
N ALA A 164 -5.98 -10.73 -1.49
CA ALA A 164 -6.89 -11.61 -2.24
C ALA A 164 -7.96 -10.81 -2.98
N ASN A 165 -8.53 -9.77 -2.34
CA ASN A 165 -9.46 -8.87 -3.01
C ASN A 165 -8.81 -8.21 -4.24
N ASN A 166 -7.67 -7.54 -4.05
CA ASN A 166 -6.98 -6.84 -5.14
C ASN A 166 -6.52 -7.79 -6.26
N LEU A 167 -6.01 -8.97 -5.90
CA LEU A 167 -5.57 -9.99 -6.85
C LEU A 167 -6.76 -10.52 -7.65
N GLY A 168 -7.87 -10.81 -6.96
CA GLY A 168 -9.08 -11.31 -7.57
C GLY A 168 -9.65 -10.35 -8.61
N GLN A 169 -9.76 -9.06 -8.25
CA GLN A 169 -10.19 -8.02 -9.19
C GLN A 169 -9.24 -7.91 -10.40
N SER A 170 -7.93 -7.91 -10.17
CA SER A 170 -6.92 -7.80 -11.24
C SER A 170 -6.98 -8.98 -12.21
N GLN A 171 -7.17 -10.20 -11.69
CA GLN A 171 -7.36 -11.42 -12.48
C GLN A 171 -8.67 -11.38 -13.29
N CYS A 172 -9.78 -10.92 -12.70
CA CYS A 172 -11.03 -10.72 -13.43
C CYS A 172 -10.87 -9.69 -14.56
N LEU A 173 -10.14 -8.60 -14.33
CA LEU A 173 -9.85 -7.59 -15.36
C LEU A 173 -8.97 -8.12 -16.51
N LEU A 174 -8.19 -9.17 -16.27
CA LEU A 174 -7.44 -9.93 -17.29
C LEU A 174 -8.28 -11.02 -17.97
N GLY A 175 -9.53 -11.24 -17.55
CA GLY A 175 -10.38 -12.34 -18.03
C GLY A 175 -10.07 -13.70 -17.39
N ARG A 176 -9.20 -13.76 -16.38
CA ARG A 176 -8.87 -14.97 -15.60
C ARG A 176 -9.92 -15.21 -14.51
N TYR A 177 -11.18 -15.32 -14.91
CA TYR A 177 -12.33 -15.31 -13.99
C TYR A 177 -12.28 -16.41 -12.92
N ALA A 178 -11.87 -17.63 -13.29
CA ALA A 178 -11.82 -18.75 -12.34
C ALA A 178 -10.82 -18.50 -11.19
N GLU A 179 -9.67 -17.88 -11.48
CA GLU A 179 -8.70 -17.48 -10.46
C GLU A 179 -9.23 -16.28 -9.67
N GLY A 180 -9.78 -15.30 -10.39
CA GLY A 180 -10.31 -14.08 -9.80
C GLY A 180 -11.40 -14.34 -8.76
N PHE A 181 -12.38 -15.19 -9.09
CA PHE A 181 -13.49 -15.52 -8.20
C PHE A 181 -13.00 -16.25 -6.94
N ARG A 182 -12.06 -17.20 -7.06
CA ARG A 182 -11.49 -17.88 -5.89
C ARG A 182 -10.84 -16.89 -4.92
N ASN A 183 -10.11 -15.91 -5.43
CA ASN A 183 -9.46 -14.90 -4.59
C ASN A 183 -10.48 -13.92 -3.96
N LEU A 184 -11.53 -13.53 -4.70
CA LEU A 184 -12.62 -12.72 -4.14
C LEU A 184 -13.38 -13.48 -3.04
N GLU A 185 -13.63 -14.78 -3.22
CA GLU A 185 -14.26 -15.63 -2.20
C GLU A 185 -13.41 -15.76 -0.92
N ILE A 186 -12.09 -15.87 -1.06
CA ILE A 186 -11.15 -15.84 0.10
C ILE A 186 -11.33 -14.53 0.88
N ALA A 187 -11.35 -13.40 0.18
CA ALA A 187 -11.52 -12.09 0.81
C ALA A 187 -12.90 -11.96 1.50
N ILE A 188 -13.98 -12.35 0.82
CA ILE A 188 -15.35 -12.33 1.37
C ILE A 188 -15.43 -13.15 2.65
N ASN A 189 -14.93 -14.38 2.63
CA ASN A 189 -14.98 -15.28 3.80
C ASN A 189 -14.23 -14.68 5.00
N TYR A 190 -13.07 -14.05 4.78
CA TYR A 190 -12.36 -13.35 5.85
C TYR A 190 -13.17 -12.15 6.38
N PHE A 191 -13.69 -11.30 5.51
CA PHE A 191 -14.44 -10.11 5.93
C PHE A 191 -15.74 -10.48 6.66
N ASP A 192 -16.43 -11.56 6.27
CA ASP A 192 -17.59 -12.07 6.98
C ASP A 192 -17.23 -12.57 8.39
N THR A 193 -16.22 -13.42 8.49
CA THR A 193 -15.81 -14.05 9.76
C THR A 193 -15.18 -13.05 10.74
N SER A 194 -14.55 -11.99 10.23
CA SER A 194 -14.02 -10.88 11.03
C SER A 194 -15.04 -9.78 11.37
N GLY A 195 -16.29 -9.90 10.89
CA GLY A 195 -17.36 -8.94 11.16
C GLY A 195 -17.32 -7.66 10.30
N GLN A 196 -16.44 -7.58 9.30
CA GLN A 196 -16.30 -6.47 8.36
C GLN A 196 -17.35 -6.56 7.25
N ARG A 197 -18.64 -6.52 7.63
CA ARG A 197 -19.77 -6.79 6.73
C ARG A 197 -19.85 -5.86 5.53
N ASP A 198 -19.50 -4.58 5.70
CA ASP A 198 -19.52 -3.60 4.62
C ASP A 198 -18.46 -3.91 3.55
N LEU A 199 -17.25 -4.30 3.98
CA LEU A 199 -16.22 -4.76 3.04
C LEU A 199 -16.64 -6.05 2.34
N ALA A 200 -17.20 -7.02 3.07
CA ALA A 200 -17.71 -8.25 2.47
C ALA A 200 -18.78 -7.96 1.40
N ALA A 201 -19.70 -7.01 1.66
CA ALA A 201 -20.72 -6.60 0.70
C ALA A 201 -20.10 -5.97 -0.57
N LEU A 202 -19.14 -5.06 -0.42
CA LEU A 202 -18.44 -4.44 -1.55
C LEU A 202 -17.75 -5.49 -2.43
N VAL A 203 -17.05 -6.46 -1.83
CA VAL A 203 -16.37 -7.52 -2.60
C VAL A 203 -17.38 -8.45 -3.28
N ARG A 204 -18.53 -8.74 -2.67
CA ARG A 204 -19.62 -9.49 -3.32
C ARG A 204 -20.19 -8.75 -4.52
N ASP A 205 -20.39 -7.43 -4.42
CA ASP A 205 -20.88 -6.63 -5.54
C ASP A 205 -19.89 -6.64 -6.72
N ASP A 206 -18.59 -6.55 -6.43
CA ASP A 206 -17.53 -6.72 -7.43
C ASP A 206 -17.59 -8.12 -8.06
N LEU A 207 -17.68 -9.18 -7.25
CA LEU A 207 -17.81 -10.57 -7.73
C LEU A 207 -19.01 -10.75 -8.65
N HIS A 208 -20.19 -10.28 -8.27
CA HIS A 208 -21.40 -10.34 -9.08
C HIS A 208 -21.27 -9.57 -10.39
N ARG A 209 -20.59 -8.42 -10.37
CA ARG A 209 -20.30 -7.64 -11.59
C ARG A 209 -19.44 -8.46 -12.57
N TYR A 210 -18.40 -9.11 -12.07
CA TYR A 210 -17.51 -9.92 -12.90
C TYR A 210 -18.17 -11.23 -13.36
N GLN A 211 -19.03 -11.85 -12.56
CA GLN A 211 -19.83 -13.02 -12.98
C GLN A 211 -20.72 -12.68 -14.18
N ARG A 212 -21.43 -11.55 -14.14
CA ARG A 212 -22.21 -11.06 -15.29
C ARG A 212 -21.33 -10.80 -16.50
N GLN A 213 -20.15 -10.21 -16.31
CA GLN A 213 -19.19 -9.97 -17.41
C GLN A 213 -18.67 -11.29 -18.02
N ALA A 214 -18.55 -12.35 -17.22
CA ALA A 214 -18.16 -13.69 -17.64
C ALA A 214 -19.31 -14.50 -18.28
N GLY A 215 -20.53 -13.95 -18.32
CA GLY A 215 -21.72 -14.65 -18.83
C GLY A 215 -22.28 -15.71 -17.89
N LEU A 216 -21.96 -15.63 -16.59
CA LEU A 216 -22.51 -16.51 -15.55
C LEU A 216 -23.68 -15.78 -14.87
N ASN A 217 -24.87 -16.36 -14.93
CA ASN A 217 -26.09 -15.89 -14.25
C ASN A 217 -26.33 -16.65 -12.95
#